data_AF-A0A7X7HVV7-F1
#
_entry.id   AF-A0A7X7HVV7-F1
#
_cell.length_a   1.000
_cell.length_b   1.000
_cell.length_c   1.000
_cell.angle_alpha   90.00
_cell.angle_beta   90.00
_cell.angle_gamma   90.00
#
_symmetry.space_group_name_H-M   'P 1'
#
loop_
_entity.id
_entity.type
_entity.pdbx_description
1 polymer ?
#
loop_
_entity_poly.entity_id
_entity_poly.type
_entity_poly.pdbx_seq_one_letter_code
_entity_poly.pdbx_strand_id
1 'polypeptide(L)'
;MIGLRRREKILAVVLAGTAGFVDSVGFLAAGGYFVSFMSGNSTRMVVHVAEGNLGGAGIAAVLLVSFFLGAVGGALVTRRRNLDDRPAVLTLVLVLLLVAMALQLTTSATIWAVPVGIAVAAAAMGSMNSVFHTRGEVSLGVTYMTGAVVKSAHRLVDALFGGSWAPYRQQVSLWSALVIGGVLGAVSHLAVGPSTFGVAAVVVAAALVVTVVLRRREYRTA
;
A
#
# COMPACT_ATOMS: atom_id res chain seq x y z
N MET A 1 -19.68 6.46 -10.95
CA MET A 1 -18.31 6.56 -10.38
C MET A 1 -17.69 7.85 -10.85
N ILE A 2 -17.33 8.75 -9.93
CA ILE A 2 -16.64 9.99 -10.27
C ILE A 2 -15.28 9.61 -10.88
N GLY A 3 -15.03 9.97 -12.13
CA GLY A 3 -13.80 9.62 -12.82
C GLY A 3 -12.60 10.29 -12.16
N LEU A 4 -11.59 9.51 -11.76
CA LEU A 4 -10.33 10.05 -11.25
C LEU A 4 -9.71 10.99 -12.30
N ARG A 5 -9.27 12.16 -11.85
CA ARG A 5 -8.51 13.11 -12.69
C ARG A 5 -7.18 12.47 -13.10
N ARG A 6 -6.60 12.90 -14.22
CA ARG A 6 -5.33 12.34 -14.75
C ARG A 6 -4.23 12.23 -13.69
N ARG A 7 -4.09 13.27 -12.84
CA ARG A 7 -3.12 13.28 -11.74
C ARG A 7 -3.42 12.29 -10.62
N GLU A 8 -4.70 12.02 -10.33
CA GLU A 8 -5.11 11.05 -9.31
C GLU A 8 -4.86 9.63 -9.81
N LYS A 9 -5.05 9.39 -11.11
CA LYS A 9 -4.64 8.14 -11.78
C LYS A 9 -3.13 7.91 -11.71
N ILE A 10 -2.33 8.94 -11.97
CA ILE A 10 -0.86 8.86 -11.85
C ILE A 10 -0.45 8.59 -10.40
N LEU A 11 -1.03 9.31 -9.44
CA LEU A 11 -0.77 9.08 -8.03
C LEU A 11 -1.11 7.64 -7.63
N ALA A 12 -2.23 7.09 -8.10
CA ALA A 12 -2.61 5.70 -7.82
C ALA A 12 -1.58 4.70 -8.37
N VAL A 13 -1.03 4.93 -9.56
CA VAL A 13 0.03 4.11 -10.16
C VAL A 13 1.33 4.20 -9.36
N VAL A 14 1.74 5.40 -8.95
CA VAL A 14 2.93 5.60 -8.09
C VAL A 14 2.76 4.85 -6.77
N LEU A 15 1.61 5.01 -6.11
CA LEU A 15 1.35 4.36 -4.83
C LEU A 15 1.21 2.84 -4.96
N ALA A 16 0.65 2.33 -6.06
CA ALA A 16 0.63 0.90 -6.35
C ALA A 16 2.05 0.32 -6.49
N GLY A 17 2.95 1.05 -7.17
CA GLY A 17 4.36 0.68 -7.24
C GLY A 17 5.06 0.71 -5.89
N THR A 18 4.84 1.77 -5.09
CA THR A 18 5.36 1.84 -3.72
C THR A 18 4.84 0.69 -2.86
N ALA A 19 3.56 0.32 -2.98
CA ALA A 19 2.97 -0.79 -2.26
C ALA A 19 3.65 -2.12 -2.63
N GLY A 20 3.79 -2.42 -3.93
CA GLY A 20 4.50 -3.61 -4.38
C GLY A 20 5.94 -3.68 -3.88
N PHE A 21 6.64 -2.55 -3.88
CA PHE A 21 8.00 -2.43 -3.35
C PHE A 21 8.06 -2.79 -1.86
N VAL A 22 7.23 -2.13 -1.03
CA VAL A 22 7.19 -2.37 0.42
C VAL A 22 6.75 -3.81 0.72
N ASP A 23 5.80 -4.34 -0.05
CA ASP A 23 5.31 -5.71 0.12
C ASP A 23 6.40 -6.75 -0.11
N SER A 24 7.22 -6.57 -1.13
CA SER A 24 8.28 -7.55 -1.44
C SER A 24 9.42 -7.48 -0.42
N VAL A 25 9.81 -6.27 0.01
CA VAL A 25 10.77 -6.07 1.11
C VAL A 25 10.25 -6.74 2.39
N GLY A 26 9.00 -6.44 2.73
CA GLY A 26 8.35 -6.97 3.91
C GLY A 26 8.15 -8.49 3.87
N PHE A 27 7.82 -9.04 2.69
CA PHE A 27 7.67 -10.48 2.49
C PHE A 27 8.97 -11.23 2.76
N LEU A 28 10.09 -10.74 2.22
CA LEU A 28 11.40 -11.32 2.48
C LEU A 28 11.77 -11.21 3.98
N ALA A 29 11.55 -10.04 4.58
CA ALA A 29 11.90 -9.80 5.98
C ALA A 29 10.99 -10.53 6.99
N ALA A 30 9.75 -10.85 6.61
CA ALA A 30 8.78 -11.56 7.47
C ALA A 30 8.86 -13.09 7.34
N GLY A 31 9.84 -13.65 6.61
CA GLY A 31 9.92 -15.09 6.38
C GLY A 31 8.82 -15.60 5.43
N GLY A 32 8.44 -14.78 4.47
CA GLY A 32 7.49 -15.12 3.41
C GLY A 32 6.03 -14.82 3.73
N TYR A 33 5.70 -13.95 4.70
CA TYR A 33 4.33 -13.48 4.95
C TYR A 33 4.06 -12.11 4.34
N PHE A 34 2.81 -11.80 4.02
CA PHE A 34 2.50 -10.59 3.26
C PHE A 34 2.32 -9.36 4.13
N VAL A 35 2.82 -8.20 3.71
CA VAL A 35 2.65 -6.95 4.46
C VAL A 35 1.35 -6.21 4.13
N SER A 36 0.82 -6.36 2.90
CA SER A 36 -0.49 -5.80 2.52
C SER A 36 -1.54 -6.83 2.08
N PHE A 37 -1.15 -8.07 1.73
CA PHE A 37 -2.09 -9.07 1.20
C PHE A 37 -2.79 -9.88 2.31
N MET A 38 -3.75 -9.23 2.96
CA MET A 38 -4.37 -9.76 4.18
C MET A 38 -5.22 -11.03 3.99
N SER A 39 -5.93 -11.18 2.86
CA SER A 39 -6.65 -12.44 2.59
C SER A 39 -5.69 -13.64 2.50
N GLY A 40 -4.48 -13.43 1.98
CA GLY A 40 -3.42 -14.43 1.97
C GLY A 40 -2.95 -14.78 3.39
N ASN A 41 -2.71 -13.77 4.24
CA ASN A 41 -2.35 -14.00 5.65
C ASN A 41 -3.48 -14.68 6.43
N SER A 42 -4.74 -14.32 6.23
CA SER A 42 -5.87 -15.00 6.88
C SER A 42 -5.94 -16.48 6.49
N THR A 43 -5.72 -16.79 5.21
CA THR A 43 -5.68 -18.18 4.73
C THR A 43 -4.54 -18.95 5.39
N ARG A 44 -3.33 -18.37 5.42
CA ARG A 44 -2.17 -18.97 6.11
C ARG A 44 -2.41 -19.17 7.60
N MET A 45 -3.02 -18.20 8.25
CA MET A 45 -3.35 -18.28 9.68
C MET A 45 -4.25 -19.49 9.95
N VAL A 46 -5.32 -19.67 9.17
CA VAL A 46 -6.24 -20.80 9.33
C VAL A 46 -5.55 -22.13 9.05
N VAL A 47 -4.76 -22.22 7.97
CA VAL A 47 -4.00 -23.43 7.64
C VAL A 47 -3.02 -23.79 8.76
N HIS A 48 -2.27 -22.82 9.27
CA HIS A 48 -1.32 -23.04 10.36
C HIS A 48 -2.00 -23.45 11.66
N VAL A 49 -3.18 -22.91 11.98
CA VAL A 49 -3.98 -23.38 13.13
C VAL A 49 -4.39 -24.84 12.93
N ALA A 50 -4.86 -25.22 11.73
CA ALA A 50 -5.25 -26.60 11.43
C ALA A 50 -4.07 -27.59 11.49
N GLU A 51 -2.87 -27.14 11.11
CA GLU A 51 -1.62 -27.92 11.19
C GLU A 51 -1.00 -27.94 12.61
N GLY A 52 -1.57 -27.22 13.58
CA GLY A 52 -1.00 -27.08 14.93
C GLY A 52 0.21 -26.12 15.01
N ASN A 53 0.54 -25.42 13.92
CA ASN A 53 1.62 -24.43 13.87
C ASN A 53 1.16 -23.06 14.39
N LEU A 54 1.05 -22.92 15.72
CA LEU A 54 0.64 -21.67 16.35
C LEU A 54 1.63 -20.50 16.13
N GLY A 55 2.91 -20.80 15.87
CA GLY A 55 3.92 -19.79 15.56
C GLY A 55 3.63 -19.07 14.23
N GLY A 56 3.40 -19.84 13.17
CA GLY A 56 3.04 -19.31 11.86
C GLY A 56 1.69 -18.59 11.84
N ALA A 57 0.72 -19.10 12.60
CA ALA A 57 -0.56 -18.42 12.80
C ALA A 57 -0.39 -17.06 13.48
N GLY A 58 0.49 -16.98 14.51
CA GLY A 58 0.81 -15.75 15.22
C GLY A 58 1.45 -14.68 14.32
N ILE A 59 2.38 -15.07 13.44
CA ILE A 59 2.99 -14.14 12.46
C ILE A 59 1.92 -13.52 11.57
N ALA A 60 1.04 -14.34 10.99
CA ALA A 60 -0.05 -13.86 10.13
C ALA A 60 -1.01 -12.94 10.90
N ALA A 61 -1.32 -13.27 12.16
CA ALA A 61 -2.18 -12.46 13.02
C ALA A 61 -1.57 -11.08 13.32
N VAL A 62 -0.27 -11.01 13.66
CA VAL A 62 0.43 -9.74 13.93
C VAL A 62 0.39 -8.81 12.72
N LEU A 63 0.67 -9.34 11.52
CA LEU A 63 0.63 -8.57 10.28
C LEU A 63 -0.79 -8.09 9.96
N LEU A 64 -1.80 -8.95 10.15
CA LEU A 64 -3.21 -8.61 9.96
C LEU A 64 -3.66 -7.49 10.89
N VAL A 65 -3.38 -7.62 12.19
CA VAL A 65 -3.73 -6.61 13.20
C VAL A 65 -3.00 -5.30 12.92
N SER A 66 -1.71 -5.35 12.60
CA SER A 66 -0.91 -4.17 12.32
C SER A 66 -1.42 -3.41 11.09
N PHE A 67 -1.71 -4.13 9.99
CA PHE A 67 -2.34 -3.55 8.81
C PHE A 67 -3.70 -2.94 9.14
N PHE A 68 -4.55 -3.64 9.90
CA PHE A 68 -5.86 -3.14 10.29
C PHE A 68 -5.77 -1.86 11.13
N LEU A 69 -4.88 -1.81 12.14
CA LEU A 69 -4.64 -0.61 12.94
C LEU A 69 -4.12 0.56 12.10
N GLY A 70 -3.27 0.27 11.11
CA GLY A 70 -2.87 1.24 10.10
C GLY A 70 -4.05 1.79 9.31
N ALA A 71 -4.95 0.92 8.84
CA ALA A 71 -6.16 1.33 8.12
C ALA A 71 -7.11 2.16 9.00
N VAL A 72 -7.27 1.80 10.28
CA VAL A 72 -7.99 2.60 11.28
C VAL A 72 -7.36 3.98 11.43
N GLY A 73 -6.03 4.06 11.52
CA GLY A 73 -5.30 5.33 11.57
C GLY A 73 -5.54 6.19 10.33
N GLY A 74 -5.48 5.58 9.13
CA GLY A 74 -5.79 6.25 7.87
C GLY A 74 -7.22 6.79 7.85
N ALA A 75 -8.20 5.98 8.25
CA ALA A 75 -9.60 6.36 8.33
C ALA A 75 -9.84 7.50 9.33
N LEU A 76 -9.19 7.46 10.49
CA LEU A 76 -9.30 8.51 11.52
C LEU A 76 -8.77 9.85 11.02
N VAL A 77 -7.64 9.83 10.31
CA VAL A 77 -7.06 11.04 9.69
C VAL A 77 -8.01 11.64 8.67
N THR A 78 -8.72 10.81 7.89
CA THR A 78 -9.71 11.26 6.89
C THR A 78 -11.09 11.61 7.45
N ARG A 79 -11.36 11.36 8.74
CA ARG A 79 -12.67 11.59 9.35
C ARG A 79 -12.91 13.05 9.76
N ARG A 80 -11.84 13.80 10.04
CA ARG A 80 -11.92 15.10 10.72
C ARG A 80 -12.07 16.31 9.79
N ARG A 81 -11.93 16.17 8.47
CA ARG A 81 -11.93 17.32 7.58
C ARG A 81 -12.86 17.10 6.37
N ASN A 82 -13.70 18.09 6.11
CA ASN A 82 -14.54 18.19 4.90
C ASN A 82 -13.72 18.52 3.64
N LEU A 83 -12.39 18.35 3.67
CA LEU A 83 -11.47 18.62 2.56
C LEU A 83 -10.83 17.32 2.09
N ASP A 84 -10.26 17.34 0.89
CA ASP A 84 -9.61 16.19 0.27
C ASP A 84 -8.38 15.74 1.11
N ASP A 85 -8.49 14.72 1.96
CA ASP A 85 -7.50 14.44 3.04
C ASP A 85 -6.20 13.70 2.63
N ARG A 86 -5.92 13.61 1.32
CA ARG A 86 -4.77 12.86 0.77
C ARG A 86 -3.41 13.24 1.36
N PRO A 87 -3.02 14.52 1.51
CA PRO A 87 -1.74 14.89 2.11
C PRO A 87 -1.59 14.39 3.54
N ALA A 88 -2.68 14.38 4.31
CA ALA A 88 -2.63 13.91 5.68
C ALA A 88 -2.38 12.40 5.74
N VAL A 89 -3.03 11.62 4.87
CA VAL A 89 -2.77 10.18 4.74
C VAL A 89 -1.34 9.91 4.23
N LEU A 90 -0.88 10.66 3.21
CA LEU A 90 0.48 10.51 2.69
C LEU A 90 1.55 10.87 3.73
N THR A 91 1.31 11.87 4.59
CA THR A 91 2.18 12.18 5.72
C THR A 91 2.20 11.05 6.74
N LEU A 92 1.04 10.47 7.09
CA LEU A 92 0.97 9.31 7.98
C LEU A 92 1.79 8.13 7.43
N VAL A 93 1.58 7.79 6.15
CA VAL A 93 2.33 6.72 5.47
C VAL A 93 3.83 7.02 5.46
N LEU A 94 4.24 8.25 5.14
CA LEU A 94 5.63 8.67 5.15
C LEU A 94 6.28 8.46 6.53
N VAL A 95 5.62 8.94 7.59
CA VAL A 95 6.11 8.81 8.96
C VAL A 95 6.24 7.34 9.35
N LEU A 96 5.23 6.52 9.07
CA LEU A 96 5.26 5.09 9.38
C LEU A 96 6.40 4.37 8.62
N LEU A 97 6.65 4.70 7.35
CA LEU A 97 7.77 4.13 6.60
C LEU A 97 9.14 4.54 7.17
N LEU A 98 9.30 5.80 7.59
CA LEU A 98 10.53 6.27 8.24
C LEU A 98 10.74 5.59 9.60
N VAL A 99 9.67 5.41 10.39
CA VAL A 99 9.72 4.68 11.66
C VAL A 99 10.05 3.20 11.42
N ALA A 100 9.44 2.56 10.42
CA ALA A 100 9.74 1.18 10.05
C ALA A 100 11.23 1.00 9.70
N MET A 101 11.79 1.92 8.90
CA MET A 101 13.22 1.95 8.58
C MET A 101 14.09 2.15 9.82
N ALA A 102 13.77 3.15 10.65
CA ALA A 102 14.54 3.45 11.86
C ALA A 102 14.55 2.26 12.82
N LEU A 103 13.41 1.60 13.04
CA LEU A 103 13.31 0.42 13.88
C LEU A 103 14.13 -0.75 13.32
N GLN A 104 14.07 -1.01 12.02
CA GLN A 104 14.89 -2.04 11.36
C GLN A 104 16.40 -1.81 11.52
N LEU A 105 16.85 -0.56 11.58
CA LEU A 105 18.27 -0.21 11.72
C LEU A 105 18.74 -0.16 13.17
N THR A 106 17.84 -0.01 14.13
CA THR A 106 18.19 0.25 15.54
C THR A 106 17.86 -0.90 16.47
N THR A 107 17.00 -1.83 16.08
CA THR A 107 16.60 -2.94 16.95
C THR A 107 16.28 -4.22 16.17
N SER A 108 16.56 -5.36 16.80
CA SER A 108 16.14 -6.69 16.34
C SER A 108 14.91 -7.20 17.10
N ALA A 109 14.17 -6.31 17.79
CA ALA A 109 12.98 -6.68 18.53
C ALA A 109 11.90 -7.26 17.60
N THR A 110 11.19 -8.29 18.09
CA THR A 110 10.12 -8.94 17.35
C THR A 110 8.85 -9.05 18.18
N ILE A 111 7.70 -9.11 17.50
CA ILE A 111 6.40 -9.47 18.06
C ILE A 111 6.01 -10.77 17.38
N TRP A 112 6.01 -11.88 18.12
CA TRP A 112 5.68 -13.19 17.56
C TRP A 112 6.55 -13.55 16.33
N ALA A 113 7.86 -13.31 16.43
CA ALA A 113 8.85 -13.46 15.36
C ALA A 113 8.72 -12.47 14.18
N VAL A 114 7.77 -11.53 14.20
CA VAL A 114 7.70 -10.43 13.23
C VAL A 114 8.59 -9.29 13.70
N PRO A 115 9.62 -8.86 12.95
CA PRO A 115 10.39 -7.68 13.32
C PRO A 115 9.49 -6.45 13.45
N VAL A 116 9.66 -5.66 14.52
CA VAL A 116 8.76 -4.53 14.83
C VAL A 116 8.67 -3.51 13.68
N GLY A 117 9.76 -3.29 12.93
CA GLY A 117 9.74 -2.44 11.75
C GLY A 117 8.85 -2.98 10.62
N ILE A 118 8.71 -4.30 10.47
CA ILE A 118 7.81 -4.90 9.48
C ILE A 118 6.35 -4.78 9.90
N ALA A 119 6.05 -4.92 11.20
CA ALA A 119 4.72 -4.63 11.73
C ALA A 119 4.31 -3.17 11.46
N VAL A 120 5.23 -2.21 11.66
CA VAL A 120 4.99 -0.80 11.33
C VAL A 120 4.85 -0.59 9.81
N ALA A 121 5.62 -1.29 8.97
CA ALA A 121 5.44 -1.24 7.52
C ALA A 121 4.06 -1.76 7.09
N ALA A 122 3.53 -2.81 7.75
CA ALA A 122 2.17 -3.31 7.52
C ALA A 122 1.13 -2.25 7.89
N ALA A 123 1.32 -1.54 9.00
CA ALA A 123 0.48 -0.41 9.35
C ALA A 123 0.54 0.71 8.29
N ALA A 124 1.72 1.02 7.74
CA ALA A 124 1.87 1.99 6.66
C ALA A 124 1.04 1.60 5.42
N MET A 125 1.10 0.33 5.02
CA MET A 125 0.32 -0.20 3.89
C MET A 125 -1.19 -0.16 4.17
N GLY A 126 -1.59 -0.47 5.41
CA GLY A 126 -2.97 -0.32 5.87
C GLY A 126 -3.47 1.12 5.71
N SER A 127 -2.72 2.09 6.23
CA SER A 127 -3.06 3.53 6.12
C SER A 127 -3.13 4.02 4.68
N MET A 128 -2.28 3.49 3.78
CA MET A 128 -2.21 3.92 2.38
C MET A 128 -3.52 3.71 1.62
N ASN A 129 -4.35 2.73 2.02
CA ASN A 129 -5.65 2.50 1.38
C ASN A 129 -6.67 3.62 1.64
N SER A 130 -6.42 4.53 2.59
CA SER A 130 -7.30 5.69 2.85
C SER A 130 -7.01 6.88 1.91
N VAL A 131 -5.96 6.83 1.07
CA VAL A 131 -5.61 7.93 0.15
C VAL A 131 -6.74 8.19 -0.85
N PHE A 132 -7.34 7.14 -1.40
CA PHE A 132 -8.50 7.26 -2.28
C PHE A 132 -9.74 6.78 -1.54
N HIS A 133 -10.37 7.70 -0.80
CA HIS A 133 -11.66 7.48 -0.20
C HIS A 133 -12.71 8.41 -0.83
N THR A 134 -13.98 8.01 -0.77
CA THR A 134 -15.12 8.79 -1.24
C THR A 134 -16.30 8.47 -0.34
N ARG A 135 -16.89 9.50 0.27
CA ARG A 135 -18.05 9.36 1.19
C ARG A 135 -17.81 8.37 2.34
N GLY A 136 -16.60 8.36 2.91
CA GLY A 136 -16.24 7.49 4.04
C GLY A 136 -15.84 6.06 3.66
N GLU A 137 -15.92 5.68 2.39
CA GLU A 137 -15.49 4.37 1.90
C GLU A 137 -14.22 4.47 1.05
N VAL A 138 -13.40 3.42 1.05
CA VAL A 138 -12.23 3.32 0.17
C VAL A 138 -12.70 3.15 -1.27
N SER A 139 -12.48 4.17 -2.10
CA SER A 139 -12.92 4.18 -3.50
C SER A 139 -11.91 3.51 -4.45
N LEU A 140 -10.63 3.48 -4.07
CA LEU A 140 -9.58 2.73 -4.75
C LEU A 140 -8.48 2.31 -3.75
N GLY A 141 -8.52 1.07 -3.28
CA GLY A 141 -7.38 0.53 -2.53
C GLY A 141 -6.25 0.19 -3.49
N VAL A 142 -5.10 0.85 -3.30
CA VAL A 142 -3.89 0.64 -4.12
C VAL A 142 -3.19 -0.70 -3.84
N THR A 143 -3.65 -1.40 -2.78
CA THR A 143 -3.21 -2.77 -2.43
C THR A 143 -4.24 -3.84 -2.82
N TYR A 144 -5.44 -3.47 -3.31
CA TYR A 144 -6.49 -4.41 -3.70
C TYR A 144 -6.35 -4.88 -5.15
N MET A 145 -5.24 -5.56 -5.45
CA MET A 145 -4.84 -5.81 -6.84
C MET A 145 -5.60 -6.95 -7.52
N THR A 146 -6.18 -7.91 -6.77
CA THR A 146 -7.07 -8.94 -7.35
C THR A 146 -8.24 -8.31 -8.11
N GLY A 147 -8.80 -7.23 -7.54
CA GLY A 147 -9.87 -6.48 -8.20
C GLY A 147 -9.39 -5.79 -9.48
N ALA A 148 -8.14 -5.32 -9.54
CA ALA A 148 -7.58 -4.70 -10.74
C ALA A 148 -7.42 -5.72 -11.88
N VAL A 149 -7.00 -6.95 -11.58
CA VAL A 149 -6.88 -8.04 -12.57
C VAL A 149 -8.25 -8.43 -13.13
N VAL A 150 -9.25 -8.65 -12.27
CA VAL A 150 -10.61 -8.99 -12.73
C VAL A 150 -11.22 -7.84 -13.52
N LYS A 151 -11.09 -6.60 -13.03
CA LYS A 151 -11.56 -5.42 -13.76
C LYS A 151 -10.84 -5.26 -15.09
N SER A 152 -9.54 -5.53 -15.19
CA SER A 152 -8.82 -5.42 -16.47
C SER A 152 -9.37 -6.41 -17.50
N ALA A 153 -9.71 -7.63 -17.11
CA ALA A 153 -10.36 -8.59 -18.00
C ALA A 153 -11.69 -8.08 -18.56
N HIS A 154 -12.58 -7.57 -17.70
CA HIS A 154 -13.83 -6.96 -18.16
C HIS A 154 -13.61 -5.74 -19.06
N ARG A 155 -12.66 -4.86 -18.71
CA ARG A 155 -12.34 -3.68 -19.52
C ARG A 155 -11.67 -4.02 -20.85
N LEU A 156 -10.95 -5.13 -20.91
CA LEU A 156 -10.41 -5.66 -22.15
C LEU A 156 -11.55 -6.05 -23.08
N VAL A 157 -12.50 -6.84 -22.57
CA VAL A 157 -13.70 -7.22 -23.33
C VAL A 157 -14.46 -5.97 -23.80
N ASP A 158 -14.78 -5.04 -22.89
CA ASP A 158 -15.44 -3.77 -23.25
C ASP A 158 -14.72 -3.05 -24.41
N ALA A 159 -13.39 -2.97 -24.37
CA ALA A 159 -12.59 -2.29 -25.38
C ALA A 159 -12.54 -3.03 -26.72
N LEU A 160 -12.54 -4.37 -26.70
CA LEU A 160 -12.60 -5.19 -27.91
C LEU A 160 -13.95 -5.07 -28.63
N PHE A 161 -15.04 -4.81 -27.89
CA PHE A 161 -16.39 -4.64 -28.43
C PHE A 161 -16.80 -3.16 -28.64
N GLY A 162 -15.84 -2.31 -29.03
CA GLY A 162 -16.09 -0.92 -29.42
C GLY A 162 -16.08 0.11 -28.28
N GLY A 163 -15.78 -0.32 -27.05
CA GLY A 163 -15.58 0.56 -25.91
C GLY A 163 -14.20 1.25 -25.89
N SER A 164 -14.00 2.12 -24.91
CA SER A 164 -12.73 2.82 -24.73
C SER A 164 -11.65 1.93 -24.11
N TRP A 165 -10.41 2.02 -24.62
CA TRP A 165 -9.22 1.36 -24.05
C TRP A 165 -8.70 2.03 -22.76
N ALA A 166 -9.12 3.25 -22.45
CA ALA A 166 -8.56 4.01 -21.33
C ALA A 166 -8.78 3.35 -19.95
N PRO A 167 -9.96 2.81 -19.61
CA PRO A 167 -10.17 2.08 -18.35
C PRO A 167 -9.34 0.81 -18.24
N TYR A 168 -9.16 0.07 -19.35
CA TYR A 168 -8.30 -1.11 -19.40
C TYR A 168 -6.85 -0.74 -19.08
N ARG A 169 -6.30 0.24 -19.80
CA ARG A 169 -4.92 0.72 -19.60
C ARG A 169 -4.67 1.17 -18.16
N GLN A 170 -5.66 1.75 -17.49
CA GLN A 170 -5.53 2.14 -16.08
C GLN A 170 -5.41 0.93 -15.13
N GLN A 171 -6.16 -0.14 -15.35
CA GLN A 171 -6.07 -1.32 -14.48
C GLN A 171 -4.76 -2.08 -14.72
N VAL A 172 -4.33 -2.20 -15.98
CA VAL A 172 -3.04 -2.79 -16.32
C VAL A 172 -1.90 -1.98 -15.73
N SER A 173 -1.94 -0.64 -15.81
CA SER A 173 -0.87 0.19 -15.26
C SER A 173 -0.74 0.07 -13.74
N LEU A 174 -1.85 -0.05 -13.00
CA LEU A 174 -1.83 -0.30 -11.55
C LEU A 174 -1.16 -1.64 -11.23
N TRP A 175 -1.55 -2.70 -11.94
CA TRP A 175 -0.99 -4.04 -11.72
C TRP A 175 0.49 -4.11 -12.12
N SER A 176 0.85 -3.59 -13.29
CA SER A 176 2.24 -3.53 -13.75
C SER A 176 3.12 -2.70 -12.81
N ALA A 177 2.62 -1.57 -12.32
CA ALA A 177 3.38 -0.76 -11.37
C ALA A 177 3.65 -1.52 -10.07
N LEU A 178 2.66 -2.23 -9.52
CA LEU A 178 2.85 -3.07 -8.34
C LEU A 178 3.87 -4.18 -8.58
N VAL A 179 3.80 -4.88 -9.71
CA VAL A 179 4.77 -5.92 -10.06
C VAL A 179 6.18 -5.36 -10.20
N ILE A 180 6.35 -4.26 -10.95
CA ILE A 180 7.65 -3.60 -11.14
C ILE A 180 8.19 -3.09 -9.80
N GLY A 181 7.33 -2.47 -8.99
CA GLY A 181 7.67 -2.03 -7.64
C GLY A 181 8.17 -3.18 -6.78
N GLY A 182 7.47 -4.33 -6.83
CA GLY A 182 7.88 -5.53 -6.11
C GLY A 182 9.22 -6.09 -6.55
N VAL A 183 9.48 -6.16 -7.86
CA VAL A 183 10.80 -6.54 -8.39
C VAL A 183 11.89 -5.60 -7.86
N LEU A 184 11.67 -4.29 -7.96
CA LEU A 184 12.62 -3.30 -7.46
C LEU A 184 12.82 -3.41 -5.95
N GLY A 185 11.75 -3.67 -5.18
CA GLY A 185 11.80 -3.83 -3.73
C GLY A 185 12.58 -5.07 -3.31
N ALA A 186 12.31 -6.21 -3.95
CA ALA A 186 13.03 -7.45 -3.71
C ALA A 186 14.52 -7.31 -4.04
N VAL A 187 14.86 -6.81 -5.22
CA VAL A 187 16.26 -6.58 -5.64
C VAL A 187 16.95 -5.60 -4.69
N SER A 188 16.31 -4.49 -4.32
CA SER A 188 16.88 -3.50 -3.41
C SER A 188 17.12 -4.10 -2.02
N HIS A 189 16.18 -4.90 -1.50
CA HIS A 189 16.33 -5.54 -0.20
C HIS A 189 17.50 -6.53 -0.18
N LEU A 190 17.66 -7.30 -1.25
CA LEU A 190 18.78 -8.24 -1.38
C LEU A 190 20.13 -7.53 -1.51
N ALA A 191 20.16 -6.32 -2.08
CA ALA A 191 21.39 -5.55 -2.27
C ALA A 191 21.78 -4.69 -1.06
N VAL A 192 20.81 -4.02 -0.42
CA VAL A 192 21.05 -2.95 0.59
C VAL A 192 20.40 -3.24 1.95
N GLY A 193 19.69 -4.37 2.08
CA GLY A 193 19.16 -4.86 3.34
C GLY A 193 18.04 -3.99 3.93
N PRO A 194 18.00 -3.79 5.27
CA PRO A 194 16.88 -3.14 5.96
C PRO A 194 16.71 -1.63 5.67
N SER A 195 17.74 -0.97 5.13
CA SER A 195 17.68 0.45 4.74
C SER A 195 16.72 0.74 3.57
N THR A 196 16.25 -0.31 2.89
CA THR A 196 15.44 -0.25 1.67
C THR A 196 14.12 0.52 1.82
N PHE A 197 13.53 0.57 3.02
CA PHE A 197 12.31 1.37 3.27
C PHE A 197 12.50 2.87 3.05
N GLY A 198 13.74 3.38 3.12
CA GLY A 198 14.05 4.78 2.81
C GLY A 198 13.72 5.17 1.36
N VAL A 199 13.86 4.24 0.42
CA VAL A 199 13.49 4.48 -0.99
C VAL A 199 11.99 4.71 -1.13
N ALA A 200 11.17 3.85 -0.51
CA ALA A 200 9.72 4.02 -0.49
C ALA A 200 9.31 5.35 0.19
N ALA A 201 9.97 5.71 1.29
CA ALA A 201 9.73 6.97 1.98
C ALA A 201 10.02 8.19 1.08
N VAL A 202 11.13 8.18 0.33
CA VAL A 202 11.46 9.26 -0.63
C VAL A 202 10.38 9.40 -1.71
N VAL A 203 9.90 8.27 -2.27
CA VAL A 203 8.83 8.29 -3.29
C VAL A 203 7.53 8.86 -2.70
N VAL A 204 7.15 8.45 -1.49
CA VAL A 204 5.95 8.99 -0.82
C VAL A 204 6.10 10.47 -0.48
N ALA A 205 7.28 10.91 -0.05
CA ALA A 205 7.57 12.32 0.21
C ALA A 205 7.45 13.17 -1.06
N ALA A 206 7.99 12.69 -2.19
CA ALA A 206 7.83 13.35 -3.49
C ALA A 206 6.35 13.44 -3.90
N ALA A 207 5.60 12.34 -3.76
CA ALA A 207 4.17 12.31 -4.04
C ALA A 207 3.38 13.29 -3.14
N LEU A 208 3.74 13.39 -1.86
CA LEU A 208 3.17 14.35 -0.92
C LEU A 208 3.44 15.79 -1.36
N VAL A 209 4.69 16.13 -1.67
CA VAL A 209 5.08 17.49 -2.12
C VAL A 209 4.33 17.86 -3.39
N VAL A 210 4.31 16.99 -4.40
CA VAL A 210 3.58 17.22 -5.65
C VAL A 210 2.08 17.41 -5.38
N THR A 211 1.49 16.59 -4.52
CA THR A 211 0.06 16.69 -4.17
C THR A 211 -0.24 18.03 -3.49
N VAL A 212 0.60 18.49 -2.55
CA VAL A 212 0.45 19.77 -1.86
C VAL A 212 0.63 20.95 -2.81
N VAL A 213 1.65 20.93 -3.67
CA VAL A 213 1.95 22.01 -4.62
C VAL A 213 0.82 22.17 -5.64
N LEU A 214 0.35 21.07 -6.24
CA LEU A 214 -0.74 21.11 -7.21
C LEU A 214 -2.04 21.65 -6.60
N ARG A 215 -2.31 21.32 -5.33
CA ARG A 215 -3.48 21.83 -4.62
C ARG A 215 -3.38 23.30 -4.24
N ARG A 216 -2.22 23.76 -3.79
CA ARG A 216 -1.99 25.19 -3.50
C ARG A 216 -2.23 26.05 -4.75
N ARG A 217 -1.96 25.52 -5.94
CA ARG A 217 -2.27 26.20 -7.21
C ARG A 217 -3.78 26.32 -7.43
N GLU A 218 -4.55 25.27 -7.17
CA GLU A 218 -6.01 25.29 -7.33
C GLU A 218 -6.71 26.30 -6.41
N TYR A 219 -6.31 26.37 -5.14
CA TYR A 219 -6.85 27.36 -4.19
C TYR A 219 -6.46 28.81 -4.51
N ARG A 220 -5.43 29.03 -5.32
CA ARG A 220 -5.03 30.38 -5.77
C ARG A 220 -5.74 30.83 -7.04
N THR A 221 -6.34 29.89 -7.77
CA THR A 221 -7.03 30.13 -9.05
C THR A 221 -8.56 30.07 -8.93
N ALA A 222 -9.08 29.71 -7.76
CA ALA A 222 -10.50 29.69 -7.41
C ALA A 222 -10.84 30.90 -6.54
#